data_AF-A0A2A2PYD8-F1
#
_entry.id   AF-A0A2A2PYD8-F1
#
_cell.length_a   1.000
_cell.length_b   1.000
_cell.length_c   1.000
_cell.angle_alpha   90.00
_cell.angle_beta   90.00
_cell.angle_gamma   90.00
#
_symmetry.space_group_name_H-M   'P 1'
#
loop_
_entity.id
_entity.type
_entity.pdbx_description
1 polymer ?
#
loop_
_entity_poly.entity_id
_entity_poly.type
_entity_poly.pdbx_seq_one_letter_code
_entity_poly.pdbx_strand_id
1 'polypeptide(L)'
;MKSLSRSRAGFTLVEIMIVVVIIGLLAMLAIPAFQKVRTNSQDKAVMNNARQMAAAADQYLLENGGQFAASSDLVGATNYVKSLGQVAGETYPAFYTQGVTITITGVGSARTITYSP
;
A
#
# COMPACT_ATOMS: atom_id res chain seq x y z
N MET A 1 -1.17 65.14 8.77
CA MET A 1 -1.12 63.71 8.38
C MET A 1 -1.14 62.86 9.64
N LYS A 2 -2.23 62.15 9.94
CA LYS A 2 -2.34 61.28 11.13
C LYS A 2 -1.72 59.91 10.78
N SER A 3 -0.59 59.60 11.38
CA SER A 3 0.06 58.29 11.26
C SER A 3 -0.73 57.25 12.04
N LEU A 4 -1.27 56.24 11.36
CA LEU A 4 -1.96 55.11 11.98
C LEU A 4 -0.90 54.13 12.51
N SER A 5 -0.56 54.28 13.79
CA SER A 5 0.25 53.29 14.52
C SER A 5 -0.50 51.95 14.56
N ARG A 6 -0.08 51.00 13.72
CA ARG A 6 -0.61 49.63 13.72
C ARG A 6 -0.06 48.92 14.96
N SER A 7 -0.91 48.72 15.96
CA SER A 7 -0.57 47.96 17.17
C SER A 7 -0.10 46.56 16.77
N ARG A 8 1.13 46.19 17.13
CA ARG A 8 1.64 44.83 16.93
C ARG A 8 1.03 43.95 18.02
N ALA A 9 -0.04 43.24 17.70
CA ALA A 9 -0.55 42.15 18.54
C ALA A 9 0.43 40.96 18.45
N GLY A 10 1.02 40.59 19.59
CA GLY A 10 1.81 39.36 19.73
C GLY A 10 0.95 38.24 20.31
N PHE A 11 1.26 36.99 19.95
CA PHE A 11 0.66 35.81 20.59
C PHE A 11 1.11 35.71 22.05
N THR A 12 0.19 35.34 22.95
CA THR A 12 0.53 35.01 24.33
C THR A 12 1.13 33.61 24.41
N LEU A 13 1.98 33.38 25.42
CA LEU A 13 2.52 32.05 25.70
C LEU A 13 1.40 31.03 26.02
N VAL A 14 0.31 31.49 26.65
CA VAL A 14 -0.83 30.64 27.02
C VAL A 14 -1.58 30.17 25.78
N GLU A 15 -1.76 31.02 24.77
CA GLU A 15 -2.41 30.64 23.51
C GLU A 15 -1.62 29.55 22.79
N ILE A 16 -0.29 29.67 22.72
CA ILE A 16 0.54 28.64 22.10
C ILE A 16 0.53 27.34 22.93
N MET A 17 0.52 27.43 24.26
CA MET A 17 0.49 26.26 25.15
C MET A 17 -0.77 25.41 24.94
N ILE A 18 -1.95 26.04 24.90
CA ILE A 18 -3.21 25.30 24.73
C ILE A 18 -3.26 24.66 23.33
N VAL A 19 -2.78 25.36 22.30
CA VAL A 19 -2.76 24.85 20.92
C VAL A 19 -1.90 23.59 20.80
N VAL A 20 -0.68 23.58 21.35
CA VAL A 20 0.18 22.39 21.28
C VAL A 20 -0.38 21.21 22.08
N VAL A 21 -1.08 21.47 23.19
CA VAL A 21 -1.77 20.42 23.97
C VAL A 21 -2.89 19.79 23.15
N ILE A 22 -3.73 20.60 22.49
CA ILE A 22 -4.83 20.09 21.66
C ILE A 22 -4.28 19.33 20.44
N ILE A 23 -3.26 19.86 19.75
CA ILE A 23 -2.62 19.17 18.62
C ILE A 23 -1.99 17.85 19.08
N GLY A 24 -1.34 17.83 20.25
CA GLY A 24 -0.78 16.61 20.84
C GLY A 24 -1.85 15.54 21.10
N LEU A 25 -3.00 15.93 21.67
CA LEU A 25 -4.12 15.03 21.92
C LEU A 25 -4.68 14.45 20.61
N LEU A 26 -4.89 15.29 19.60
CA LEU A 26 -5.39 14.85 18.30
C LEU A 26 -4.38 13.92 17.59
N ALA A 27 -3.08 14.24 17.64
CA ALA A 27 -2.03 13.44 17.02
C ALA A 27 -1.94 12.03 17.65
N MET A 28 -2.09 11.91 18.98
CA MET A 28 -2.07 10.61 19.66
C MET A 28 -3.16 9.66 19.17
N LEU A 29 -4.37 10.18 18.88
CA LEU A 29 -5.46 9.36 18.34
C LEU A 29 -5.30 9.11 16.84
N ALA A 30 -4.78 10.09 16.10
CA ALA A 30 -4.65 10.02 14.65
C ALA A 30 -3.57 9.03 14.18
N ILE A 31 -2.42 8.97 14.84
CA ILE A 31 -1.29 8.10 14.43
C ILE A 31 -1.66 6.61 14.36
N PRO A 32 -2.23 5.97 15.41
CA PRO A 32 -2.57 4.55 15.34
C PRO A 32 -3.69 4.27 14.33
N ALA A 33 -4.66 5.18 14.21
CA ALA A 33 -5.72 5.08 13.20
C ALA A 33 -5.14 5.13 11.77
N PHE A 34 -4.21 6.05 11.51
CA PHE A 34 -3.53 6.18 10.22
C PHE A 34 -2.67 4.96 9.89
N GLN A 35 -1.94 4.42 10.86
CA GLN A 35 -1.16 3.19 10.69
C GLN A 35 -2.06 2.01 10.28
N LYS A 36 -3.22 1.84 10.92
CA LYS A 36 -4.19 0.80 10.56
C LYS A 36 -4.73 0.98 9.14
N VAL A 37 -5.13 2.20 8.77
CA VAL A 37 -5.63 2.51 7.42
C VAL A 37 -4.56 2.23 6.36
N ARG A 38 -3.32 2.68 6.59
CA ARG A 38 -2.19 2.44 5.69
C ARG A 38 -1.95 0.93 5.48
N THR A 39 -1.93 0.18 6.56
CA THR A 39 -1.73 -1.28 6.55
C THR A 39 -2.83 -1.98 5.73
N ASN A 40 -4.10 -1.63 5.99
CA ASN A 40 -5.23 -2.18 5.25
C ASN A 40 -5.19 -1.83 3.75
N SER A 41 -4.75 -0.62 3.41
CA SER A 41 -4.59 -0.19 2.01
C SER A 41 -3.48 -0.97 1.30
N GLN A 42 -2.37 -1.22 1.98
CA GLN A 42 -1.30 -2.09 1.46
C GLN A 42 -1.82 -3.50 1.20
N ASP A 43 -2.54 -4.10 2.16
CA ASP A 43 -3.06 -5.46 2.03
C ASP A 43 -4.05 -5.58 0.85
N LYS A 44 -4.91 -4.57 0.66
CA LYS A 44 -5.82 -4.51 -0.50
C LYS A 44 -5.09 -4.38 -1.83
N ALA A 45 -4.02 -3.59 -1.87
CA ALA A 45 -3.22 -3.43 -3.09
C ALA A 45 -2.47 -4.73 -3.42
N VAL A 46 -1.85 -5.39 -2.43
CA VAL A 46 -1.21 -6.71 -2.61
C VAL A 46 -2.22 -7.76 -3.08
N MET A 47 -3.42 -7.78 -2.50
CA MET A 47 -4.50 -8.67 -2.94
C MET A 47 -4.92 -8.39 -4.39
N ASN A 48 -4.93 -7.13 -4.82
CA ASN A 48 -5.22 -6.77 -6.21
C ASN A 48 -4.12 -7.28 -7.15
N ASN A 49 -2.86 -7.08 -6.78
CA ASN A 49 -1.71 -7.61 -7.51
C ASN A 49 -1.76 -9.14 -7.63
N ALA A 50 -2.14 -9.85 -6.55
CA ALA A 50 -2.33 -11.30 -6.57
C ALA A 50 -3.38 -11.73 -7.59
N ARG A 51 -4.52 -11.02 -7.65
CA ARG A 51 -5.57 -11.26 -8.66
C ARG A 51 -5.09 -11.03 -10.08
N GLN A 52 -4.33 -9.95 -10.32
CA GLN A 52 -3.75 -9.67 -11.64
C GLN A 52 -2.80 -10.79 -12.07
N MET A 53 -1.97 -11.28 -11.15
CA MET A 53 -1.05 -12.38 -11.42
C MET A 53 -1.78 -13.70 -11.68
N ALA A 54 -2.85 -13.99 -10.94
CA ALA A 54 -3.67 -15.18 -11.20
C ALA A 54 -4.31 -15.12 -12.60
N ALA A 55 -4.94 -14.00 -12.95
CA ALA A 55 -5.55 -13.82 -14.26
C ALA A 55 -4.52 -13.89 -15.40
N ALA A 56 -3.33 -13.30 -15.20
CA ALA A 56 -2.23 -13.40 -16.15
C ALA A 56 -1.74 -14.85 -16.32
N ALA A 57 -1.60 -15.59 -15.21
CA ALA A 57 -1.22 -17.00 -15.24
C ALA A 57 -2.24 -17.85 -15.98
N ASP A 58 -3.54 -17.65 -15.71
CA ASP A 58 -4.62 -18.35 -16.39
C ASP A 58 -4.61 -18.06 -17.90
N GLN A 59 -4.40 -16.79 -18.28
CA GLN A 59 -4.32 -16.42 -19.70
C GLN A 59 -3.09 -17.03 -20.39
N TYR A 60 -1.93 -16.98 -19.75
CA TYR A 60 -0.71 -17.58 -20.27
C TYR A 60 -0.87 -19.09 -20.48
N LEU A 61 -1.42 -19.80 -19.50
CA LEU A 61 -1.62 -21.25 -19.55
C LEU A 61 -2.67 -21.63 -20.61
N LEU A 62 -3.68 -20.77 -20.83
CA LEU A 62 -4.66 -20.97 -21.90
C LEU A 62 -4.01 -20.84 -23.30
N GLU A 63 -3.08 -19.90 -23.47
CA GLU A 63 -2.44 -19.62 -24.76
C GLU A 63 -1.28 -20.58 -25.07
N ASN A 64 -0.47 -20.92 -24.07
CA ASN A 64 0.79 -21.67 -24.26
C ASN A 64 0.68 -23.13 -23.80
N GLY A 65 -0.39 -23.49 -23.08
CA GLY A 65 -0.50 -24.77 -22.39
C GLY A 65 0.46 -24.88 -21.19
N GLY A 66 0.48 -26.04 -20.56
CA GLY A 66 1.35 -26.34 -19.41
C GLY A 66 0.62 -26.39 -18.07
N GLN A 67 1.39 -26.54 -16.99
CA GLN A 67 0.88 -26.74 -15.62
C GLN A 67 1.22 -25.58 -14.68
N PHE A 68 2.16 -24.71 -15.08
CA PHE A 68 2.58 -23.57 -14.30
C PHE A 68 3.12 -22.46 -15.21
N ALA A 69 2.98 -21.21 -14.78
CA ALA A 69 3.56 -20.04 -15.42
C ALA A 69 4.63 -19.44 -14.51
N ALA A 70 5.81 -19.12 -15.06
CA ALA A 70 6.84 -18.43 -14.29
C ALA A 70 6.53 -16.93 -14.22
N SER A 71 6.89 -16.28 -13.12
CA SER A 71 6.65 -14.84 -12.95
C SER A 71 7.29 -13.98 -14.05
N SER A 72 8.40 -14.44 -14.63
CA SER A 72 9.08 -13.81 -15.77
C SER A 72 8.26 -13.80 -17.06
N ASP A 73 7.38 -14.77 -17.25
CA ASP A 73 6.52 -14.87 -18.45
C ASP A 73 5.25 -14.02 -18.29
N LEU A 74 4.88 -13.73 -17.04
CA LEU A 74 3.68 -12.98 -16.71
C LEU A 74 3.93 -11.47 -16.63
N VAL A 75 5.12 -11.07 -16.16
CA VAL A 75 5.43 -9.67 -15.85
C VAL A 75 6.50 -9.14 -16.81
N GLY A 76 6.22 -8.03 -17.46
CA GLY A 76 7.14 -7.40 -18.41
C GLY A 76 6.43 -6.40 -19.31
N ALA A 77 7.17 -5.52 -19.97
CA ALA A 77 6.61 -4.45 -20.79
C ALA A 77 5.66 -4.94 -21.90
N THR A 78 5.90 -6.15 -22.41
CA THR A 78 5.14 -6.82 -23.47
C THR A 78 4.31 -8.00 -22.97
N ASN A 79 4.32 -8.29 -21.67
CA ASN A 79 3.63 -9.44 -21.08
C ASN A 79 2.26 -9.02 -20.53
N TYR A 80 1.53 -9.97 -19.93
CA TYR A 80 0.17 -9.78 -19.42
C TYR A 80 0.08 -8.70 -18.32
N VAL A 81 1.10 -8.62 -17.46
CA VAL A 81 1.22 -7.59 -16.42
C VAL A 81 2.42 -6.70 -16.74
N LYS A 82 2.18 -5.42 -17.04
CA LYS A 82 3.24 -4.48 -17.44
C LYS A 82 4.31 -4.28 -16.37
N SER A 83 3.90 -4.24 -15.10
CA SER A 83 4.78 -4.12 -13.94
C SER A 83 4.01 -4.50 -12.68
N LEU A 84 4.67 -5.21 -11.78
CA LEU A 84 4.18 -5.47 -10.41
C LEU A 84 4.75 -4.40 -9.48
N GLY A 85 3.95 -3.38 -9.17
CA GLY A 85 4.35 -2.36 -8.19
C GLY A 85 4.28 -2.90 -6.76
N GLN A 86 5.44 -3.05 -6.11
CA GLN A 86 5.50 -3.42 -4.70
C GLN A 86 5.06 -2.25 -3.81
N VAL A 87 4.20 -2.52 -2.83
CA VAL A 87 3.61 -1.48 -1.95
C VAL A 87 4.10 -1.54 -0.50
N ALA A 88 4.71 -2.66 -0.11
CA ALA A 88 5.06 -2.94 1.28
C ALA A 88 6.31 -3.83 1.44
N GLY A 89 7.17 -3.95 0.41
CA GLY A 89 8.36 -4.81 0.43
C GLY A 89 8.04 -6.29 0.29
N GLU A 90 6.91 -6.62 -0.31
CA GLU A 90 6.37 -7.96 -0.39
C GLU A 90 7.04 -8.82 -1.48
N THR A 91 7.10 -10.12 -1.26
CA THR A 91 7.68 -11.11 -2.18
C THR A 91 6.57 -11.97 -2.77
N TYR A 92 6.51 -12.02 -4.10
CA TYR A 92 5.57 -12.83 -4.87
C TYR A 92 6.18 -14.19 -5.24
N PRO A 93 5.35 -15.24 -5.45
CA PRO A 93 5.83 -16.53 -5.91
C PRO A 93 6.55 -16.46 -7.27
N ALA A 94 7.52 -17.35 -7.48
CA ALA A 94 8.19 -17.49 -8.76
C ALA A 94 7.34 -18.24 -9.80
N PHE A 95 6.41 -19.07 -9.36
CA PHE A 95 5.56 -19.90 -10.21
C PHE A 95 4.10 -19.79 -9.78
N TYR A 96 3.22 -19.81 -10.77
CA TYR A 96 1.77 -19.73 -10.62
C TYR A 96 1.12 -20.93 -11.29
N THR A 97 0.22 -21.61 -10.58
CA THR A 97 -0.55 -22.74 -11.09
C THR A 97 -2.02 -22.44 -10.92
N GLN A 98 -2.81 -22.78 -11.95
CA GLN A 98 -4.26 -22.57 -11.94
C GLN A 98 -4.91 -23.28 -10.73
N GLY A 99 -5.80 -22.57 -10.03
CA GLY A 99 -6.52 -23.08 -8.86
C GLY A 99 -5.68 -23.29 -7.60
N VAL A 100 -4.39 -22.91 -7.59
CA VAL A 100 -3.53 -23.01 -6.40
C VAL A 100 -3.48 -21.67 -5.67
N THR A 101 -3.57 -21.72 -4.34
CA THR A 101 -3.47 -20.52 -3.49
C THR A 101 -2.11 -19.82 -3.65
N ILE A 102 -2.15 -18.56 -4.05
CA ILE A 102 -0.99 -17.66 -4.14
C ILE A 102 -0.68 -17.15 -2.74
N THR A 103 0.55 -17.35 -2.28
CA THR A 103 1.03 -16.88 -0.97
C THR A 103 2.06 -15.77 -1.15
N ILE A 104 1.76 -14.58 -0.65
CA ILE A 104 2.63 -13.40 -0.73
C ILE A 104 3.13 -13.09 0.67
N THR A 105 4.45 -12.95 0.84
CA THR A 105 5.10 -12.75 2.14
C THR A 105 5.77 -11.39 2.23
N GLY A 106 6.19 -10.97 3.42
CA GLY A 106 6.95 -9.73 3.61
C GLY A 106 6.11 -8.46 3.65
N VAL A 107 4.78 -8.55 3.71
CA VAL A 107 3.89 -7.38 3.62
C VAL A 107 3.98 -6.55 4.91
N GLY A 108 4.59 -5.36 4.85
CA GLY A 108 4.65 -4.42 5.98
C GLY A 108 5.11 -5.05 7.29
N SER A 109 6.36 -5.57 7.29
CA SER A 109 7.02 -6.26 8.41
C SER A 109 6.66 -7.74 8.59
N ALA A 110 6.83 -8.54 7.53
CA ALA A 110 6.78 -10.01 7.54
C ALA A 110 5.40 -10.69 7.64
N ARG A 111 4.32 -10.01 7.22
CA ARG A 111 2.98 -10.62 7.13
C ARG A 111 2.80 -11.44 5.86
N THR A 112 1.87 -12.38 5.89
CA THR A 112 1.51 -13.26 4.76
C THR A 112 0.08 -12.99 4.31
N ILE A 113 -0.12 -12.85 3.00
CA ILE A 113 -1.44 -12.71 2.36
C ILE A 113 -1.61 -13.87 1.39
N THR A 114 -2.75 -14.55 1.50
CA THR A 114 -3.12 -15.65 0.61
C THR A 114 -4.27 -15.25 -0.29
N TYR A 115 -4.16 -15.53 -1.58
CA TYR A 115 -5.24 -15.42 -2.55
C TYR A 115 -5.54 -16.80 -3.13
N SER A 116 -6.77 -17.28 -2.96
CA SER A 116 -7.24 -18.49 -3.66
C SER A 116 -7.94 -18.06 -4.94
N PRO A 117 -7.47 -18.52 -6.12
CA PRO A 117 -8.06 -18.22 -7.43
C PRO A 117 -9.52 -18.60 -7.55
#